data_AF-A0A2T2U725-F1
#
_entry.id   AF-A0A2T2U725-F1
#
_cell.length_a   1.000
_cell.length_b   1.000
_cell.length_c   1.000
_cell.angle_alpha   90.00
_cell.angle_beta   90.00
_cell.angle_gamma   90.00
#
_symmetry.space_group_name_H-M   'P 1'
#
loop_
_entity.id
_entity.type
_entity.pdbx_description
1 polymer ?
#
loop_
_entity_poly.entity_id
_entity_poly.type
_entity_poly.pdbx_seq_one_letter_code
_entity_poly.pdbx_strand_id
1 'polypeptide(L)'
;MTVARVFSARLIALAFLAGSLLAAPPPVRAQSSSAESDTTTITFSEAVRTALRQNATLKQEANAARIEEIGISQARSAFYPSLSMSLGGTQRYGRTFSQQEGGIVSETNETVEGGARASVNLFNGFGDVAGYRQAEHQAEASEQSYQRARQTVVFNVMSEFLTLIRRREQVQVQKENLPRSRRPSWIS
;
A
#
# COMPACT_ATOMS: atom_id res chain seq x y z
N MET A 1 17.89 -13.97 34.82
CA MET A 1 16.51 -13.67 34.38
C MET A 1 16.63 -12.68 33.22
N THR A 2 17.03 -13.13 32.04
CA THR A 2 16.21 -13.70 30.96
C THR A 2 15.32 -12.64 30.28
N VAL A 3 15.83 -12.17 29.14
CA VAL A 3 15.14 -11.76 27.91
C VAL A 3 14.32 -10.47 27.92
N ALA A 4 14.77 -9.51 27.11
CA ALA A 4 13.89 -8.66 26.31
C ALA A 4 14.58 -8.37 24.96
N ARG A 5 14.13 -9.06 23.92
CA ARG A 5 14.47 -8.80 22.52
C ARG A 5 13.78 -7.50 22.11
N VAL A 6 14.56 -6.46 21.83
CA VAL A 6 14.06 -5.21 21.25
C VAL A 6 14.07 -5.35 19.73
N PHE A 7 12.87 -5.45 19.17
CA PHE A 7 12.56 -5.31 17.75
C PHE A 7 12.36 -3.81 17.47
N SER A 8 13.21 -3.19 16.66
CA SER A 8 12.85 -2.10 15.71
C SER A 8 14.07 -1.30 15.29
N ALA A 9 14.36 -1.25 13.98
CA ALA A 9 14.52 0.00 13.22
C ALA A 9 15.07 -0.33 11.83
N ARG A 10 14.22 -0.16 10.82
CA ARG A 10 14.65 0.03 9.45
C ARG A 10 15.20 1.45 9.33
N LEU A 11 16.47 1.60 8.98
CA LEU A 11 17.01 2.87 8.50
C LEU A 11 18.04 2.60 7.41
N ILE A 12 17.62 2.95 6.20
CA ILE A 12 18.42 3.06 4.99
C ILE A 12 19.07 4.45 5.02
N ALA A 13 20.38 4.55 4.84
CA ALA A 13 21.02 5.59 4.02
C ALA A 13 22.54 5.46 3.93
N LEU A 14 23.01 5.54 2.68
CA LEU A 14 24.24 6.16 2.15
C LEU A 14 25.63 5.72 2.67
N ALA A 15 26.46 5.23 1.74
CA ALA A 15 27.64 5.97 1.28
C ALA A 15 28.26 5.29 0.04
N PHE A 16 28.20 5.98 -1.10
CA PHE A 16 29.08 5.77 -2.25
C PHE A 16 30.50 6.18 -1.87
N LEU A 17 31.50 5.33 -2.14
CA LEU A 17 32.86 5.81 -2.47
C LEU A 17 33.60 4.82 -3.38
N ALA A 18 33.75 5.26 -4.63
CA ALA A 18 34.79 5.05 -5.64
C ALA A 18 35.86 3.95 -5.46
N GLY A 19 36.11 3.19 -6.54
CA GLY A 19 37.41 2.54 -6.73
C GLY A 19 37.46 1.36 -7.71
N SER A 20 37.23 1.64 -9.00
CA SER A 20 37.96 1.09 -10.16
C SER A 20 38.42 -0.37 -10.16
N LEU A 21 37.78 -1.24 -10.95
CA LEU A 21 38.51 -2.15 -11.83
C LEU A 21 37.63 -2.63 -13.00
N LEU A 22 38.23 -2.53 -14.18
CA LEU A 22 37.74 -2.89 -15.50
C LEU A 22 37.10 -4.30 -15.52
N ALA A 23 35.78 -4.38 -15.58
CA ALA A 23 35.06 -5.64 -15.78
C ALA A 23 34.02 -5.45 -16.88
N ALA A 24 34.26 -6.08 -18.03
CA ALA A 24 33.35 -6.16 -19.16
C ALA A 24 31.93 -6.51 -18.69
N PRO A 25 30.87 -5.88 -19.21
CA PRO A 25 29.52 -6.32 -18.88
C PRO A 25 29.34 -7.75 -19.43
N PRO A 26 29.10 -8.76 -18.58
CA PRO A 26 28.68 -10.06 -19.09
C PRO A 26 27.36 -9.87 -19.84
N PRO A 27 27.14 -10.56 -20.98
CA PRO A 27 25.86 -10.49 -21.67
C PRO A 27 24.79 -10.93 -20.68
N VAL A 28 23.86 -10.02 -20.39
CA VAL A 28 22.63 -10.31 -19.66
C VAL A 28 21.95 -11.42 -20.44
N ARG A 29 22.07 -12.67 -19.95
CA ARG A 29 21.28 -13.78 -20.45
C ARG A 29 19.83 -13.34 -20.28
N ALA A 30 19.16 -13.15 -21.41
CA ALA A 30 17.72 -13.00 -21.46
C ALA A 30 17.14 -14.08 -20.54
N GLN A 31 16.47 -13.66 -19.48
CA GLN A 31 15.68 -14.56 -18.67
C GLN A 31 14.52 -15.00 -19.56
N SER A 32 14.72 -16.09 -20.29
CA SER A 32 13.65 -16.92 -20.78
C SER A 32 12.96 -17.51 -19.56
N SER A 33 12.03 -16.76 -18.97
CA SER A 33 10.92 -17.35 -18.25
C SER A 33 10.16 -18.20 -19.27
N SER A 34 10.54 -19.47 -19.34
CA SER A 34 9.66 -20.51 -19.86
C SER A 34 8.40 -20.45 -19.02
N ALA A 35 7.40 -19.71 -19.49
CA ALA A 35 6.03 -19.84 -19.03
C ALA A 35 5.65 -21.29 -19.30
N GLU A 36 5.77 -22.10 -18.27
CA GLU A 36 5.22 -23.43 -18.18
C GLU A 36 3.75 -23.29 -18.55
N SER A 37 3.47 -23.68 -19.79
CA SER A 37 2.15 -23.55 -20.38
C SER A 37 1.34 -24.70 -19.83
N ASP A 38 0.96 -24.56 -18.56
CA ASP A 38 0.05 -25.46 -17.90
C ASP A 38 -1.21 -25.48 -18.77
N THR A 39 -1.43 -26.62 -19.41
CA THR A 39 -2.39 -26.77 -20.51
C THR A 39 -3.79 -26.94 -19.92
N THR A 40 -4.14 -26.09 -18.95
CA THR A 40 -5.52 -25.95 -18.51
C THR A 40 -6.23 -25.15 -19.59
N THR A 41 -7.25 -25.74 -20.18
CA THR A 41 -8.10 -25.05 -21.15
C THR A 41 -8.93 -24.01 -20.39
N ILE A 42 -8.33 -22.86 -20.06
CA ILE A 42 -8.97 -21.83 -19.24
C ILE A 42 -10.13 -21.26 -20.05
N THR A 43 -11.35 -21.48 -19.53
CA THR A 43 -12.55 -20.86 -20.08
C THR A 43 -12.56 -19.36 -19.79
N PHE A 44 -13.19 -18.54 -20.64
CA PHE A 44 -13.25 -17.09 -20.45
C PHE A 44 -13.72 -16.68 -19.03
N SER A 45 -14.71 -17.40 -18.50
CA SER A 45 -15.22 -17.21 -17.13
C SER A 45 -14.15 -17.44 -16.05
N GLU A 46 -13.30 -18.44 -16.24
CA GLU A 46 -12.22 -18.78 -15.32
C GLU A 46 -11.06 -17.78 -15.39
N ALA A 47 -10.75 -17.26 -16.59
CA ALA A 47 -9.79 -16.16 -16.77
C ALA A 47 -10.25 -14.89 -16.05
N VAL A 48 -11.54 -14.52 -16.17
CA VAL A 48 -12.13 -13.37 -15.46
C VAL A 48 -12.11 -13.59 -13.95
N ARG A 49 -12.48 -14.77 -13.46
CA ARG A 49 -12.49 -15.09 -12.02
C ARG A 49 -11.09 -15.08 -11.39
N THR A 50 -10.08 -15.49 -12.14
CA THR A 50 -8.67 -15.47 -11.68
C THR A 50 -8.12 -14.05 -11.72
N ALA A 51 -8.38 -13.29 -12.79
CA ALA A 51 -8.01 -11.89 -12.88
C ALA A 51 -8.63 -11.06 -11.75
N LEU A 52 -9.93 -11.21 -11.46
CA LEU A 52 -10.59 -10.48 -10.37
C LEU A 52 -10.06 -10.84 -8.97
N ARG A 53 -9.61 -12.08 -8.74
CA ARG A 53 -9.05 -12.50 -7.43
C ARG A 53 -7.60 -12.07 -7.22
N GLN A 54 -6.81 -12.05 -8.30
CA GLN A 54 -5.37 -11.82 -8.22
C GLN A 54 -4.95 -10.39 -8.56
N ASN A 55 -5.84 -9.57 -9.12
CA ASN A 55 -5.51 -8.20 -9.47
C ASN A 55 -5.22 -7.36 -8.21
N ALA A 56 -3.95 -6.92 -8.09
CA ALA A 56 -3.48 -6.12 -6.96
C ALA A 56 -4.15 -4.74 -6.92
N THR A 57 -4.38 -4.11 -8.08
CA THR A 57 -5.06 -2.83 -8.21
C THR A 57 -6.48 -2.90 -7.65
N LEU A 58 -7.23 -3.97 -7.96
CA LEU A 58 -8.59 -4.13 -7.44
C LEU A 58 -8.62 -4.27 -5.90
N LYS A 59 -7.60 -4.91 -5.31
CA LYS A 59 -7.45 -4.98 -3.84
C LYS A 59 -7.08 -3.64 -3.22
N GLN A 60 -6.26 -2.84 -3.90
CA GLN A 60 -5.92 -1.49 -3.47
C GLN A 60 -7.16 -0.60 -3.44
N GLU A 61 -7.96 -0.61 -4.50
CA GLU A 61 -9.22 0.13 -4.58
C GLU A 61 -10.24 -0.34 -3.54
N ALA A 62 -10.34 -1.65 -3.29
CA ALA A 62 -11.20 -2.18 -2.22
C ALA A 62 -10.77 -1.71 -0.83
N ASN A 63 -9.45 -1.66 -0.59
CA ASN A 63 -8.91 -1.14 0.67
C ASN A 63 -9.14 0.38 0.78
N ALA A 64 -9.03 1.12 -0.32
CA ALA A 64 -9.32 2.56 -0.35
C ALA A 64 -10.78 2.83 0.01
N ALA A 65 -11.74 2.09 -0.58
CA ALA A 65 -13.15 2.19 -0.22
C ALA A 65 -13.38 1.91 1.27
N ARG A 66 -12.72 0.87 1.82
CA ARG A 66 -12.81 0.53 3.25
C ARG A 66 -12.24 1.63 4.16
N ILE A 67 -11.16 2.29 3.75
CA ILE A 67 -10.57 3.41 4.51
C ILE A 67 -11.56 4.57 4.58
N GLU A 68 -12.21 4.92 3.47
CA GLU A 68 -13.19 6.00 3.45
C GLU A 68 -14.43 5.68 4.29
N GLU A 69 -14.85 4.41 4.33
CA GLU A 69 -15.95 3.99 5.21
C GLU A 69 -15.59 4.07 6.70
N ILE A 70 -14.33 3.78 7.06
CA ILE A 70 -13.81 4.08 8.40
C ILE A 70 -13.79 5.61 8.63
N GLY A 71 -13.53 6.39 7.59
CA GLY A 71 -13.63 7.86 7.60
C GLY A 71 -15.00 8.37 8.04
N ILE A 72 -16.11 7.71 7.65
CA ILE A 72 -17.46 8.04 8.16
C ILE A 72 -17.52 7.84 9.68
N SER A 73 -16.99 6.73 10.17
CA SER A 73 -16.96 6.43 11.61
C SER A 73 -16.08 7.43 12.37
N GLN A 74 -14.96 7.85 11.77
CA GLN A 74 -14.11 8.90 12.31
C GLN A 74 -14.83 10.25 12.32
N ALA A 75 -15.57 10.62 11.27
CA ALA A 75 -16.37 11.84 11.25
C ALA A 75 -17.49 11.78 12.30
N ARG A 76 -18.10 10.61 12.50
CA ARG A 76 -19.05 10.37 13.60
C ARG A 76 -18.41 10.55 14.98
N SER A 77 -17.10 10.29 15.12
CA SER A 77 -16.41 10.47 16.41
C SER A 77 -16.39 11.91 16.92
N ALA A 78 -16.54 12.90 16.03
CA ALA A 78 -16.61 14.31 16.40
C ALA A 78 -17.82 14.65 17.30
N PHE A 79 -18.88 13.83 17.27
CA PHE A 79 -20.06 13.99 18.12
C PHE A 79 -19.89 13.38 19.52
N TYR A 80 -18.79 12.66 19.78
CA TYR A 80 -18.49 12.08 21.08
C TYR A 80 -17.52 12.96 21.88
N PRO A 81 -17.55 12.89 23.22
CA PRO A 81 -16.55 13.53 24.06
C PRO A 81 -15.17 12.91 23.80
N SER A 82 -14.14 13.75 23.68
CA SER A 82 -12.75 13.31 23.69
C SER A 82 -12.26 13.16 25.13
N LEU A 83 -11.54 12.07 25.41
CA LEU A 83 -10.88 11.82 26.67
C LEU A 83 -9.38 11.67 26.40
N SER A 84 -8.58 12.54 27.00
CA SER A 84 -7.12 12.47 26.93
C SER A 84 -6.54 12.31 28.33
N MET A 85 -5.64 11.35 28.50
CA MET A 85 -4.88 11.17 29.74
C MET A 85 -3.40 11.41 29.43
N SER A 86 -2.73 12.14 30.30
CA SER A 86 -1.30 12.42 30.21
C SER A 86 -0.63 12.06 31.53
N LEU A 87 0.54 11.44 31.42
CA LEU A 87 1.43 11.15 32.55
C LEU A 87 2.83 11.59 32.13
N GLY A 88 3.45 12.47 32.91
CA GLY A 88 4.77 13.00 32.64
C GLY A 88 5.59 13.05 33.93
N GLY A 89 6.87 12.70 33.83
CA GLY A 89 7.84 12.88 34.90
C GLY A 89 8.92 13.83 34.42
N THR A 90 9.26 14.83 35.23
CA THR A 90 10.38 15.73 34.99
C THR A 90 11.36 15.61 36.14
N GLN A 91 12.63 15.37 35.83
CA GLN A 91 13.70 15.40 36.81
C GLN A 91 14.65 16.55 36.45
N ARG A 92 14.87 17.45 37.40
CA ARG A 92 15.71 18.63 37.23
C ARG A 92 16.86 18.57 38.21
N TYR A 93 18.08 18.57 37.67
CA TYR A 93 19.30 18.67 38.44
C TYR A 93 19.74 20.12 38.43
N GLY A 94 19.91 20.72 39.61
CA GLY A 94 20.31 22.11 39.76
C GLY A 94 21.14 22.34 41.00
N ARG A 95 21.90 23.43 41.00
CA ARG A 95 22.57 23.93 42.19
C ARG A 95 21.83 25.18 42.63
N THR A 96 21.25 25.18 43.82
CA THR A 96 20.56 26.34 44.39
C THR A 96 21.33 26.85 45.60
N PHE A 97 21.28 28.16 45.85
CA PHE A 97 21.89 28.74 47.05
C PHE A 97 20.87 28.69 48.19
N SER A 98 21.13 27.86 49.20
CA SER A 98 20.26 27.75 50.38
C SER A 98 20.65 28.82 51.39
N GLN A 99 19.76 29.78 51.64
CA GLN A 99 19.94 30.78 52.69
C GLN A 99 19.94 30.17 54.10
N GLN A 100 19.37 28.96 54.24
CA GLN A 100 19.31 28.23 55.51
C GLN A 100 20.66 27.57 55.87
N GLU A 101 21.40 27.11 54.86
CA GLU A 101 22.69 26.42 55.03
C GLU A 101 23.90 27.30 54.69
N GLY A 102 23.69 28.52 54.19
CA GLY A 102 24.75 29.49 53.91
C GLY A 102 25.70 29.07 52.78
N GLY A 103 25.24 28.26 51.82
CA GLY A 103 26.09 27.69 50.77
C GLY A 103 25.31 27.23 49.52
N ILE A 104 26.07 26.83 48.48
CA ILE A 104 25.48 26.24 47.26
C ILE A 104 25.24 24.75 47.50
N VAL A 105 23.98 24.35 47.47
CA VAL A 105 23.54 22.97 47.67
C VAL A 105 23.10 22.38 46.32
N SER A 106 23.43 21.12 46.08
CA SER A 106 22.96 20.40 44.89
C SER A 106 21.58 19.83 45.19
N GLU A 107 20.57 20.30 44.46
CA GLU A 107 19.19 19.87 44.65
C GLU A 107 18.74 19.12 43.39
N THR A 108 18.21 17.92 43.60
CA THR A 108 17.57 17.14 42.54
C THR A 108 16.08 17.18 42.79
N ASN A 109 15.36 17.89 41.94
CA ASN A 109 13.91 17.96 42.02
C ASN A 109 13.30 16.98 41.03
N GLU A 110 12.53 16.02 41.53
CA GLU A 110 11.79 15.07 40.72
C GLU A 110 10.30 15.33 40.90
N THR A 111 9.61 15.55 39.79
CA THR A 111 8.17 15.83 39.80
C THR A 111 7.48 14.89 38.81
N VAL A 112 6.46 14.18 39.30
CA VAL A 112 5.62 13.32 38.48
C VAL A 112 4.22 13.91 38.48
N GLU A 113 3.70 14.19 37.29
CA GLU A 113 2.42 14.83 37.07
C GLU A 113 1.56 13.95 36.18
N GLY A 114 0.35 13.67 36.65
CA GLY A 114 -0.67 12.94 35.90
C GLY A 114 -1.94 13.79 35.80
N GLY A 115 -2.59 13.76 34.65
CA GLY A 115 -3.83 14.49 34.42
C GLY A 115 -4.73 13.77 33.42
N ALA A 116 -6.04 13.90 33.61
CA ALA A 116 -7.04 13.45 32.65
C ALA A 116 -7.94 14.65 32.29
N ARG A 117 -8.23 14.80 30.99
CA ARG A 117 -9.10 15.85 30.47
C ARG A 117 -10.16 15.24 29.56
N ALA A 118 -11.42 15.56 29.84
CA ALA A 118 -12.53 15.27 28.95
C ALA A 118 -13.04 16.58 28.33
N SER A 119 -13.32 16.58 27.04
CA SER A 119 -13.93 17.72 26.35
C SER A 119 -14.98 17.26 25.35
N VAL A 120 -16.10 17.98 25.27
CA VAL A 120 -17.16 17.72 24.31
C VAL A 120 -17.48 19.00 23.54
N ASN A 121 -17.65 18.88 22.22
CA ASN A 121 -18.15 19.97 21.42
C ASN A 121 -19.68 20.03 21.54
N LEU A 122 -20.22 21.13 22.06
CA LEU A 122 -21.67 21.32 22.16
C LEU A 122 -22.26 21.88 20.87
N PHE A 123 -21.53 22.78 20.21
CA PHE A 123 -21.96 23.41 18.96
C PHE A 123 -20.77 24.08 18.25
N ASN A 124 -20.57 23.77 16.97
CA ASN A 124 -19.55 24.41 16.13
C ASN A 124 -20.12 24.99 14.82
N GLY A 125 -21.37 25.47 14.82
CA GLY A 125 -21.95 26.08 13.62
C GLY A 125 -22.25 25.10 12.50
N PHE A 126 -22.69 23.88 12.84
CA PHE A 126 -22.96 22.75 11.92
C PHE A 126 -21.72 22.18 11.21
N GLY A 127 -20.51 22.55 11.63
CA GLY A 127 -19.27 22.02 11.06
C GLY A 127 -19.17 20.50 11.12
N ASP A 128 -19.57 19.89 12.24
CA ASP A 128 -19.52 18.44 12.41
C ASP A 128 -20.50 17.70 11.48
N VAL A 129 -21.68 18.29 11.26
CA VAL A 129 -22.69 17.72 10.34
C VAL A 129 -22.21 17.80 8.89
N ALA A 130 -21.60 18.92 8.50
CA ALA A 130 -21.01 19.06 7.17
C ALA A 130 -19.85 18.07 6.97
N GLY A 131 -18.97 17.91 7.96
CA GLY A 131 -17.88 16.95 7.92
C GLY A 131 -18.36 15.50 7.81
N TYR A 132 -19.44 15.13 8.51
CA TYR A 132 -20.06 13.82 8.40
C TYR A 132 -20.61 13.55 6.99
N ARG A 133 -21.37 14.49 6.42
CA ARG A 133 -21.89 14.36 5.04
C ARG A 133 -20.78 14.30 4.00
N GLN A 134 -19.72 15.08 4.20
CA GLN A 134 -18.54 15.03 3.34
C GLN A 134 -17.90 13.64 3.35
N ALA A 135 -17.71 13.03 4.53
CA ALA A 135 -17.16 11.69 4.65
C ALA A 135 -18.07 10.63 3.98
N GLU A 136 -19.40 10.79 4.09
CA GLU A 136 -20.37 9.91 3.44
C GLU A 136 -20.23 9.96 1.90
N HIS A 137 -20.18 11.16 1.32
CA HIS A 137 -19.97 11.32 -0.12
C HIS A 137 -18.59 10.85 -0.59
N GLN A 138 -17.56 10.98 0.24
CA GLN A 138 -16.21 10.46 -0.06
C GLN A 138 -16.20 8.93 -0.11
N ALA A 139 -16.86 8.26 0.84
CA ALA A 139 -17.01 6.82 0.84
C ALA A 139 -17.79 6.34 -0.40
N GLU A 140 -18.90 6.99 -0.73
CA GLU A 140 -19.68 6.67 -1.94
C GLU A 140 -18.83 6.84 -3.21
N ALA A 141 -18.08 7.95 -3.32
CA ALA A 141 -17.20 8.19 -4.46
C ALA A 141 -16.09 7.12 -4.59
N SER A 142 -15.55 6.67 -3.47
CA SER A 142 -14.52 5.62 -3.41
C SER A 142 -15.08 4.26 -3.81
N GLU A 143 -16.29 3.91 -3.34
CA GLU A 143 -16.99 2.69 -3.77
C GLU A 143 -17.26 2.71 -5.28
N GLN A 144 -17.70 3.85 -5.84
CA GLN A 144 -17.86 3.98 -7.29
C GLN A 144 -16.53 3.83 -8.05
N SER A 145 -15.41 4.30 -7.48
CA SER A 145 -14.07 4.08 -8.05
C SER A 145 -13.70 2.60 -8.05
N TYR A 146 -13.99 1.88 -6.96
CA TYR A 146 -13.81 0.42 -6.89
C TYR A 146 -14.63 -0.32 -7.97
N GLN A 147 -15.90 0.04 -8.14
CA GLN A 147 -16.75 -0.57 -9.17
C GLN A 147 -16.24 -0.27 -10.59
N ARG A 148 -15.78 0.96 -10.86
CA ARG A 148 -15.13 1.31 -12.14
C ARG A 148 -13.87 0.48 -12.37
N ALA A 149 -12.98 0.38 -11.38
CA ALA A 149 -11.76 -0.42 -11.49
C ALA A 149 -12.09 -1.89 -11.80
N ARG A 150 -13.13 -2.45 -11.15
CA ARG A 150 -13.62 -3.80 -11.45
C ARG A 150 -14.08 -3.94 -12.90
N GLN A 151 -14.86 -2.99 -13.40
CA GLN A 151 -15.33 -2.98 -14.80
C GLN A 151 -14.15 -2.88 -15.78
N THR A 152 -13.16 -2.03 -15.52
CA THR A 152 -11.95 -1.91 -16.32
C THR A 152 -11.16 -3.21 -16.38
N VAL A 153 -11.02 -3.91 -15.24
CA VAL A 153 -10.34 -5.22 -15.21
C VAL A 153 -11.09 -6.23 -16.10
N VAL A 154 -12.42 -6.31 -16.00
CA VAL A 154 -13.22 -7.20 -16.85
C VAL A 154 -13.05 -6.85 -18.33
N PHE A 155 -13.11 -5.57 -18.68
CA PHE A 155 -12.91 -5.09 -20.06
C PHE A 155 -11.52 -5.46 -20.62
N ASN A 156 -10.48 -5.30 -19.81
CA ASN A 156 -9.11 -5.65 -20.20
C ASN A 156 -8.98 -7.16 -20.45
N VAL A 157 -9.52 -8.00 -19.55
CA VAL A 157 -9.50 -9.46 -19.73
C VAL A 157 -10.23 -9.88 -21.01
N MET A 158 -11.37 -9.26 -21.31
CA MET A 158 -12.10 -9.49 -22.57
C MET A 158 -11.28 -9.13 -23.80
N SER A 159 -10.63 -7.97 -23.78
CA SER A 159 -9.81 -7.48 -24.91
C SER A 159 -8.58 -8.36 -25.15
N GLU A 160 -7.91 -8.79 -24.07
CA GLU A 160 -6.78 -9.72 -24.14
C GLU A 160 -7.20 -11.10 -24.65
N PHE A 161 -8.35 -11.60 -24.22
CA PHE A 161 -8.87 -12.90 -24.68
C PHE A 161 -9.21 -12.88 -26.18
N LEU A 162 -9.85 -11.82 -26.67
CA LEU A 162 -10.12 -11.64 -28.10
C LEU A 162 -8.82 -11.56 -28.91
N THR A 163 -7.82 -10.86 -28.39
CA THR A 163 -6.50 -10.77 -29.01
C THR A 163 -5.82 -12.14 -29.08
N LEU A 164 -5.93 -12.95 -28.04
CA LEU A 164 -5.40 -14.31 -28.00
C LEU A 164 -6.03 -15.21 -29.07
N ILE A 165 -7.36 -15.14 -29.24
CA ILE A 165 -8.08 -15.90 -30.28
C ILE A 165 -7.56 -15.52 -31.67
N ARG A 166 -7.50 -14.23 -31.98
CA ARG A 166 -6.99 -13.74 -33.28
C ARG A 166 -5.56 -14.19 -33.56
N ARG A 167 -4.68 -14.13 -32.55
CA ARG A 167 -3.29 -14.60 -32.69
C ARG A 167 -3.22 -16.10 -32.97
N ARG A 168 -4.11 -16.92 -32.39
CA ARG A 168 -4.19 -18.36 -32.68
C ARG A 168 -4.62 -18.63 -34.11
N GLU A 169 -5.64 -17.92 -34.61
CA GLU A 169 -6.06 -18.02 -36.02
C GLU A 169 -4.94 -17.63 -36.98
N GLN A 170 -4.22 -16.54 -36.70
CA GLN A 170 -3.09 -16.11 -37.53
C GLN A 170 -1.97 -17.17 -37.58
N VAL A 171 -1.68 -17.82 -36.45
CA VAL A 171 -0.70 -18.93 -36.39
C VAL A 171 -1.19 -20.15 -37.18
N GLN A 172 -2.49 -20.48 -37.12
CA GLN A 172 -3.06 -21.56 -37.92
C GLN A 172 -2.92 -21.29 -39.42
N VAL A 173 -3.28 -20.08 -39.88
CA VAL A 173 -3.14 -19.67 -41.28
C VAL A 173 -1.67 -19.73 -41.74
N GLN A 174 -0.72 -19.31 -40.90
CA GLN A 174 0.72 -19.40 -41.24
C GLN A 174 1.20 -20.86 -41.32
N LYS A 175 0.72 -21.74 -40.43
CA LYS A 175 1.01 -23.18 -40.48
C LYS A 175 0.45 -23.84 -41.73
N GLU A 176 -0.71 -23.42 -42.20
CA GLU A 176 -1.35 -23.93 -43.41
C GLU A 176 -0.65 -23.46 -44.70
N ASN A 177 0.04 -22.31 -44.66
CA ASN A 177 0.84 -21.78 -45.76
C ASN A 177 2.26 -22.37 -45.84
N LEU A 178 2.82 -22.89 -44.73
CA LEU A 178 4.13 -23.54 -44.68
C LEU A 178 4.31 -24.75 -45.64
N PRO A 179 3.31 -25.63 -45.87
CA PRO A 179 3.43 -26.71 -46.85
C PRO A 179 3.57 -26.22 -48.31
N ARG A 180 3.14 -24.99 -48.65
CA ARG A 180 3.24 -24.47 -50.04
C ARG A 180 4.64 -23.98 -50.40
N SER A 181 5.43 -23.53 -49.42
CA SER A 181 6.80 -23.04 -49.62
C SER A 181 7.88 -24.13 -49.57
N ARG A 182 7.51 -25.39 -49.29
CA ARG A 182 8.41 -26.56 -49.35
C ARG A 182 8.45 -27.22 -50.74
N ARG A 183 7.98 -26.55 -51.80
CA ARG A 183 8.22 -27.03 -53.17
C ARG A 183 9.71 -26.84 -53.49
N PRO A 184 10.48 -27.91 -53.71
CA PRO A 184 11.90 -27.79 -53.99
C PRO A 184 12.15 -27.04 -55.30
N SER A 185 13.01 -26.03 -55.28
CA SER A 185 13.32 -25.15 -56.41
C SER A 185 14.28 -25.77 -57.44
N TRP A 186 14.32 -27.10 -57.60
CA TRP A 186 15.30 -27.78 -58.48
C TRP A 186 14.72 -28.25 -59.83
N ILE A 187 13.64 -27.64 -60.31
CA ILE A 187 13.13 -27.91 -61.66
C ILE A 187 13.31 -26.64 -62.49
N SER A 188 14.52 -26.45 -63.00
CA SER A 188 14.85 -25.57 -64.13
C SER A 188 16.06 -26.15 -64.85
#